data_AF-A0A5E4QPU8-F1
#
_entry.id   AF-A0A5E4QPU8-F1
#
_cell.length_a   1.000
_cell.length_b   1.000
_cell.length_c   1.000
_cell.angle_alpha   90.00
_cell.angle_beta   90.00
_cell.angle_gamma   90.00
#
_symmetry.space_group_name_H-M   'P 1'
#
loop_
_entity.id
_entity.type
_entity.pdbx_description
1 polymer ?
#
loop_
_entity_poly.entity_id
_entity_poly.type
_entity_poly.pdbx_seq_one_letter_code
_entity_poly.pdbx_strand_id
1 'polypeptide(L)'
;MNILEKLNGDSFLPYWGTPECNSIEASDGTIFPPAMLDRNTTLHIFYANLCRRLPFQYKKDVEMGDGVQLLRYGMPEDVFDDPARNPANQCYCEIDSGTCPPRGIINVTSCAMDPKLREPFIGLDPRPDLHESYLDIHPTLGISLNAYN
;
A
#
# COMPACT_ATOMS: atom_id res chain seq x y z
N MET A 1 -4.91 -16.20 9.70
CA MET A 1 -6.04 -15.66 8.91
C MET A 1 -5.46 -14.68 7.91
N ASN A 2 -5.82 -14.80 6.63
CA ASN A 2 -5.42 -13.97 5.47
C ASN A 2 -4.18 -13.06 5.64
N ILE A 3 -3.01 -13.68 5.79
CA ILE A 3 -1.70 -13.05 5.68
C ILE A 3 -0.91 -13.88 4.69
N LEU A 4 -0.31 -13.23 3.70
CA LEU A 4 0.52 -13.85 2.68
C LEU A 4 1.84 -14.31 3.30
N GLU A 5 2.12 -15.60 3.18
CA GLU A 5 3.38 -16.21 3.63
C GLU A 5 4.34 -16.50 2.46
N LYS A 6 3.77 -16.75 1.27
CA LYS A 6 4.51 -17.08 0.04
C LYS A 6 3.82 -16.50 -1.18
N LEU A 7 4.62 -16.00 -2.11
CA LEU A 7 4.22 -15.60 -3.46
C LEU A 7 5.07 -16.39 -4.45
N ASN A 8 4.45 -17.17 -5.32
CA ASN A 8 5.15 -18.05 -6.28
C ASN A 8 6.18 -19.01 -5.64
N GLY A 9 5.99 -19.36 -4.37
CA GLY A 9 6.89 -20.25 -3.61
C GLY A 9 7.91 -19.53 -2.73
N ASP A 10 8.12 -18.23 -2.95
CA ASP A 10 9.08 -17.40 -2.22
C ASP A 10 8.42 -16.60 -1.10
N SER A 11 9.14 -16.45 0.03
CA SER A 11 8.68 -15.64 1.17
C SER A 11 9.11 -14.18 1.10
N PHE A 12 9.91 -13.82 0.09
CA PHE A 12 10.38 -12.46 -0.17
C PHE A 12 10.43 -12.19 -1.66
N LEU A 13 10.21 -10.94 -2.05
CA LEU A 13 10.41 -10.48 -3.41
C LEU A 13 11.91 -10.37 -3.74
N PRO A 14 12.29 -10.48 -5.01
CA PRO A 14 13.68 -10.30 -5.45
C PRO A 14 13.96 -8.90 -6.03
N TYR A 15 13.07 -7.91 -5.83
CA TYR A 15 13.08 -6.67 -6.63
C TYR A 15 13.68 -5.45 -5.93
N TRP A 16 13.64 -5.39 -4.60
CA TRP A 16 13.98 -4.19 -3.83
C TRP A 16 15.29 -4.36 -3.06
N GLY A 17 15.86 -3.23 -2.61
CA GLY A 17 17.21 -3.20 -2.03
C GLY A 17 17.34 -3.83 -0.63
N THR A 18 16.24 -4.10 0.08
CA THR A 18 16.29 -4.67 1.44
C THR A 18 15.20 -5.71 1.70
N PRO A 19 15.40 -6.64 2.67
CA PRO A 19 14.39 -7.62 3.06
C PRO A 19 13.06 -6.99 3.52
N GLU A 20 13.09 -5.83 4.16
CA GLU A 20 11.88 -5.15 4.67
C GLU A 20 10.95 -4.71 3.53
N CYS A 21 11.55 -4.28 2.41
CA CYS A 21 10.83 -3.81 1.23
C CYS A 21 10.48 -4.96 0.29
N ASN A 22 11.24 -6.05 0.36
CA ASN A 22 10.92 -7.32 -0.27
C ASN A 22 9.90 -8.16 0.53
N SER A 23 9.55 -7.76 1.75
CA SER A 23 8.57 -8.50 2.56
C SER A 23 7.20 -8.49 1.89
N ILE A 24 6.61 -9.68 1.80
CA ILE A 24 5.24 -9.92 1.32
C ILE A 24 4.24 -10.11 2.47
N GLU A 25 4.71 -10.07 3.72
CA GLU A 25 3.88 -10.31 4.92
C GLU A 25 2.83 -9.21 5.07
N ALA A 26 1.66 -9.48 4.53
CA ALA A 26 0.55 -8.55 4.42
C ALA A 26 -0.75 -9.30 4.08
N SER A 27 -1.90 -8.67 4.31
CA SER A 27 -3.19 -9.16 3.79
C SER A 27 -3.31 -8.79 2.31
N ASP A 28 -4.23 -9.44 1.59
CA ASP A 28 -4.68 -8.98 0.26
C ASP A 28 -5.64 -7.78 0.33
N GLY A 29 -6.00 -7.32 1.53
CA GLY A 29 -6.87 -6.17 1.77
C GLY A 29 -8.36 -6.52 1.91
N THR A 30 -8.75 -7.78 1.68
CA THR A 30 -10.16 -8.21 1.77
C THR A 30 -10.59 -8.54 3.20
N ILE A 31 -9.69 -9.19 3.96
CA ILE A 31 -9.93 -9.66 5.32
C ILE A 31 -8.65 -9.50 6.13
N PHE A 32 -8.78 -9.00 7.35
CA PHE A 32 -7.70 -8.86 8.32
C PHE A 32 -8.00 -9.68 9.58
N PRO A 33 -7.00 -10.28 10.23
CA PRO A 33 -7.17 -10.84 11.56
C PRO A 33 -7.71 -9.77 12.54
N PRO A 34 -8.81 -10.03 13.28
CA PRO A 34 -9.36 -9.04 14.21
C PRO A 34 -8.36 -8.56 15.26
N ALA A 35 -7.40 -9.41 15.66
CA ALA A 35 -6.33 -9.06 16.59
C ALA A 35 -5.36 -7.97 16.07
N MET A 36 -5.35 -7.70 14.76
CA MET A 36 -4.54 -6.62 14.15
C MET A 36 -5.30 -5.29 14.07
N LEU A 37 -6.63 -5.31 14.27
CA LEU A 37 -7.48 -4.13 14.13
C LEU A 37 -7.43 -3.27 15.39
N ASP A 38 -6.37 -2.47 15.50
CA ASP A 38 -6.20 -1.42 16.50
C ASP A 38 -5.97 -0.06 15.82
N ARG A 39 -6.41 1.02 16.46
CA ARG A 39 -6.28 2.39 15.93
C ARG A 39 -4.83 2.89 15.88
N ASN A 40 -3.89 2.21 16.54
CA ASN A 40 -2.46 2.52 16.51
C ASN A 40 -1.66 1.53 15.64
N THR A 41 -2.29 0.51 15.08
CA THR A 41 -1.64 -0.49 14.23
C THR A 41 -1.66 -0.05 12.78
N THR A 42 -0.50 -0.12 12.11
CA THR A 42 -0.44 0.01 10.64
C THR A 42 -0.70 -1.33 10.00
N LEU A 43 -1.76 -1.40 9.20
CA LEU A 43 -2.08 -2.57 8.39
C LEU A 43 -1.21 -2.55 7.13
N HIS A 44 -0.86 -3.73 6.64
CA HIS A 44 -0.13 -3.86 5.39
C HIS A 44 -0.97 -4.66 4.40
N ILE A 45 -1.06 -4.13 3.18
CA ILE A 45 -1.74 -4.77 2.05
C ILE A 45 -0.71 -5.08 0.98
N PHE A 46 -0.65 -6.31 0.50
CA PHE A 46 0.18 -6.66 -0.64
C PHE A 46 -0.51 -6.25 -1.92
N TYR A 47 0.11 -5.35 -2.68
CA TYR A 47 -0.44 -4.90 -3.96
C TYR A 47 0.42 -5.46 -5.11
N ALA A 48 -0.06 -6.54 -5.73
CA ALA A 48 0.71 -7.31 -6.71
C ALA A 48 1.20 -6.47 -7.90
N ASN A 49 0.39 -5.53 -8.39
CA ASN A 49 0.77 -4.67 -9.52
C ASN A 49 1.88 -3.66 -9.19
N LEU A 50 2.05 -3.33 -7.90
CA LEU A 50 3.15 -2.48 -7.43
C LEU A 50 4.30 -3.28 -6.83
N CYS A 51 4.15 -4.60 -6.78
CA CYS A 51 5.15 -5.54 -6.31
C CYS A 51 5.72 -5.15 -4.94
N ARG A 52 4.87 -4.69 -4.02
CA ARG A 52 5.25 -4.38 -2.64
C ARG A 52 4.02 -4.42 -1.73
N ARG A 53 4.27 -4.47 -0.43
CA ARG A 53 3.25 -4.16 0.57
C ARG A 53 3.12 -2.65 0.76
N LEU A 54 1.90 -2.17 0.96
CA LEU A 54 1.54 -0.78 1.21
C LEU A 54 1.02 -0.63 2.64
N PRO A 55 1.50 0.38 3.39
CA PRO A 55 0.99 0.69 4.71
C PRO A 55 -0.36 1.41 4.63
N PHE A 56 -1.28 1.03 5.51
CA PHE A 56 -2.58 1.65 5.71
C PHE A 56 -2.72 1.99 7.20
N GLN A 57 -2.90 3.27 7.51
CA GLN A 57 -2.97 3.78 8.87
C GLN A 57 -4.41 4.16 9.20
N TYR A 58 -4.83 3.93 10.44
CA TYR A 58 -6.15 4.35 10.90
C TYR A 58 -6.32 5.87 10.71
N LYS A 59 -7.45 6.26 10.14
CA LYS A 59 -7.82 7.66 9.91
C LYS A 59 -8.95 8.09 10.84
N LYS A 60 -10.04 7.31 10.89
CA LYS A 60 -11.25 7.64 11.66
C LYS A 60 -12.21 6.45 11.74
N ASP A 61 -13.14 6.50 12.68
CA ASP A 61 -14.34 5.66 12.67
C ASP A 61 -15.33 6.21 11.61
N VAL A 62 -16.02 5.33 10.91
CA VAL A 62 -17.07 5.67 9.94
C VAL A 62 -18.28 4.78 10.15
N GLU A 63 -19.45 5.26 9.72
CA GLU A 63 -20.70 4.50 9.79
C GLU A 63 -21.20 4.24 8.37
N MET A 64 -21.43 2.98 8.04
CA MET A 64 -22.15 2.58 6.83
C MET A 64 -23.66 2.56 7.11
N GLY A 65 -24.48 2.58 6.06
CA GLY A 65 -25.94 2.45 6.20
C GLY A 65 -26.35 1.35 7.19
N ASP A 66 -27.48 1.57 7.86
CA ASP A 66 -28.03 0.67 8.89
C ASP A 66 -27.24 0.61 10.22
N GLY A 67 -26.39 1.60 10.51
CA GLY A 67 -25.74 1.78 11.82
C GLY A 67 -24.48 0.95 12.04
N VAL A 68 -23.91 0.37 10.96
CA VAL A 68 -22.72 -0.48 11.05
C VAL A 68 -21.46 0.39 11.22
N GLN A 69 -20.80 0.25 12.37
CA GLN A 69 -19.56 0.96 12.69
C GLN A 69 -18.34 0.27 12.07
N LEU A 70 -17.51 1.05 11.37
CA LEU A 70 -16.32 0.60 10.66
C LEU A 70 -15.11 1.47 11.04
N LEU A 71 -13.93 0.90 10.86
CA LEU A 71 -12.66 1.61 11.00
C LEU A 71 -12.13 1.95 9.60
N ARG A 72 -11.95 3.24 9.31
CA ARG A 72 -11.28 3.68 8.08
C ARG A 72 -9.78 3.64 8.25
N TYR A 73 -9.11 2.86 7.42
CA TYR A 73 -7.67 2.89 7.23
C TYR A 73 -7.36 3.50 5.87
N GLY A 74 -6.40 4.40 5.79
CA GLY A 74 -6.00 5.07 4.55
C GLY A 74 -4.50 5.05 4.37
N MET A 75 -4.08 5.13 3.11
CA MET A 75 -2.66 5.19 2.77
C MET A 75 -2.04 6.52 3.26
N PRO A 76 -0.83 6.52 3.83
CA PRO A 76 -0.10 7.74 4.15
C PRO A 76 0.27 8.53 2.88
N GLU A 77 0.28 9.85 2.95
CA GLU A 77 0.59 10.72 1.80
C GLU A 77 2.05 10.60 1.34
N ASP A 78 2.95 10.22 2.25
CA ASP A 78 4.39 10.09 2.03
C ASP A 78 4.83 8.69 1.57
N VAL A 79 3.87 7.79 1.28
CA VAL A 79 4.16 6.41 0.91
C VAL A 79 4.97 6.29 -0.38
N PHE A 80 4.81 7.25 -1.29
CA PHE A 80 5.54 7.39 -2.56
C PHE A 80 6.41 8.65 -2.59
N ASP A 81 6.69 9.26 -1.44
CA ASP A 81 7.64 10.38 -1.36
C ASP A 81 9.09 9.86 -1.48
N ASP A 82 9.99 10.76 -1.87
CA ASP A 82 11.41 10.46 -2.01
C ASP A 82 12.09 10.22 -0.64
N PRO A 83 13.28 9.58 -0.59
CA PRO A 83 13.94 9.25 0.67
C PRO A 83 14.34 10.44 1.54
N ALA A 84 14.43 11.66 1.00
CA ALA A 84 14.72 12.83 1.82
C ALA A 84 13.54 13.20 2.74
N ARG A 85 12.32 12.82 2.35
CA ARG A 85 11.09 13.01 3.12
C ARG A 85 10.66 11.76 3.86
N ASN A 86 10.77 10.60 3.22
CA ASN A 86 10.49 9.31 3.82
C ASN A 86 11.69 8.37 3.67
N PRO A 87 12.65 8.37 4.62
CA PRO A 87 13.86 7.55 4.54
C PRO A 87 13.60 6.05 4.38
N ALA A 88 12.44 5.56 4.81
CA ALA A 88 12.06 4.15 4.62
C ALA A 88 11.89 3.78 3.13
N ASN A 89 11.69 4.76 2.24
CA ASN A 89 11.54 4.51 0.82
C ASN A 89 12.87 4.31 0.06
N GLN A 90 14.02 4.46 0.72
CA GLN A 90 15.33 4.31 0.07
C GLN A 90 15.53 2.96 -0.62
N CYS A 91 14.95 1.90 -0.07
CA CYS A 91 15.01 0.54 -0.60
C CYS A 91 14.21 0.33 -1.90
N TYR A 92 13.29 1.23 -2.25
CA TYR A 92 12.49 1.18 -3.49
C TYR A 92 13.14 1.95 -4.65
N CYS A 93 14.31 2.56 -4.41
CA CYS A 93 15.13 3.17 -5.45
C CYS A 93 15.88 2.10 -6.26
N GLU A 94 16.37 2.48 -7.44
CA GLU A 94 17.16 1.57 -8.28
C GLU A 94 18.40 1.07 -7.54
N ILE A 95 18.57 -0.26 -7.47
CA ILE A 95 19.63 -0.90 -6.67
C ILE A 95 21.03 -0.53 -7.20
N ASP A 96 21.22 -0.50 -8.53
CA ASP A 96 22.53 -0.29 -9.14
C ASP A 96 22.97 1.18 -9.12
N SER A 97 22.03 2.10 -9.33
CA SER A 97 22.32 3.54 -9.48
C SER A 97 22.06 4.35 -8.21
N GLY A 98 21.27 3.81 -7.27
CA GLY A 98 20.74 4.55 -6.12
C GLY A 98 19.70 5.62 -6.51
N THR A 99 19.32 5.70 -7.78
CA THR A 99 18.41 6.73 -8.29
C THR A 99 16.99 6.40 -7.89
N CYS A 100 16.31 7.36 -7.28
CA CYS A 100 14.91 7.23 -6.86
C CYS A 100 13.97 7.84 -7.89
N PRO A 101 12.77 7.27 -8.08
CA PRO A 101 11.75 7.88 -8.92
C PRO A 101 11.33 9.26 -8.37
N PRO A 102 10.78 10.14 -9.21
CA PRO A 102 10.17 11.38 -8.75
C PRO A 102 9.08 11.11 -7.72
N ARG A 103 8.87 12.08 -6.83
CA ARG A 103 7.81 12.04 -5.81
C ARG A 103 6.45 11.66 -6.41
N GLY A 104 5.73 10.78 -5.74
CA GLY A 104 4.41 10.30 -6.13
C GLY A 104 4.42 9.14 -7.14
N ILE A 105 5.61 8.65 -7.52
CA ILE A 105 5.79 7.59 -8.50
C ILE A 105 6.66 6.48 -7.91
N ILE A 106 6.37 5.24 -8.30
CA ILE A 106 7.22 4.07 -8.04
C ILE A 106 7.62 3.43 -9.37
N ASN A 107 8.87 3.01 -9.49
CA ASN A 107 9.35 2.27 -10.64
C ASN A 107 9.09 0.77 -10.45
N VAL A 108 8.15 0.20 -11.22
CA VAL A 108 7.74 -1.21 -11.14
C VAL A 108 8.26 -2.04 -12.32
N THR A 109 9.14 -1.48 -13.16
CA THR A 109 9.61 -2.14 -14.39
C THR A 109 10.21 -3.52 -14.12
N SER A 110 10.93 -3.70 -13.00
CA SER A 110 11.54 -4.97 -12.61
C SER A 110 10.55 -6.12 -12.41
N CYS A 111 9.27 -5.83 -12.18
CA CYS A 111 8.26 -6.84 -11.83
C CYS A 111 7.04 -6.81 -12.75
N ALA A 112 6.50 -5.63 -13.08
CA ALA A 112 5.30 -5.50 -13.92
C ALA A 112 5.61 -5.49 -15.43
N MET A 113 6.90 -5.44 -15.82
CA MET A 113 7.33 -5.36 -17.22
C MET A 113 6.63 -4.23 -18.02
N ASP A 114 6.18 -3.16 -17.34
CA ASP A 114 5.59 -1.99 -17.99
C ASP A 114 6.69 -0.96 -18.29
N PRO A 115 7.05 -0.75 -19.57
CA PRO A 115 8.21 0.06 -19.91
C PRO A 115 7.93 1.56 -20.06
N LYS A 116 6.72 2.08 -19.74
CA LYS A 116 6.39 3.48 -20.14
C LYS A 116 5.47 4.27 -19.20
N LEU A 117 6.08 5.14 -18.39
CA LEU A 117 5.62 6.52 -18.17
C LEU A 117 6.68 7.44 -18.78
N ARG A 118 6.58 7.72 -20.09
CA ARG A 118 7.64 8.44 -20.84
C ARG A 118 7.28 9.87 -21.22
N GLU A 119 6.07 10.33 -20.94
CA GLU A 119 5.60 11.62 -21.43
C GLU A 119 4.91 12.45 -20.34
N PRO A 120 5.19 13.76 -20.25
CA PRO A 120 4.45 14.67 -19.40
C PRO A 120 2.99 14.75 -19.90
N PHE A 121 2.06 14.38 -19.03
CA PHE A 121 0.63 14.51 -19.27
C PHE A 121 0.18 15.94 -18.98
N ILE A 122 -0.78 16.43 -19.77
CA ILE A 122 -1.46 17.71 -19.55
C ILE A 122 -2.91 17.38 -19.19
N GLY A 123 -3.44 18.02 -18.14
CA GLY A 123 -4.85 17.88 -17.74
C GLY A 123 -5.11 16.99 -16.53
N LEU A 124 -4.11 16.65 -15.72
CA LEU A 124 -4.37 16.04 -14.41
C LEU A 124 -5.01 17.04 -13.46
N ASP A 125 -6.06 16.60 -12.75
CA ASP A 125 -6.73 17.32 -11.66
C ASP A 125 -6.74 16.44 -10.40
N PRO A 126 -5.61 16.36 -9.66
CA PRO A 126 -5.50 15.52 -8.48
C PRO A 126 -6.34 16.08 -7.33
N ARG A 127 -7.42 15.36 -7.01
CA ARG A 127 -8.35 15.69 -5.92
C ARG A 127 -8.33 14.61 -4.82
N PRO A 128 -7.88 14.89 -3.58
CA PRO A 128 -7.75 13.87 -2.53
C PRO A 128 -9.07 13.14 -2.22
N ASP A 129 -10.19 13.86 -2.22
CA ASP A 129 -11.53 13.29 -2.00
C ASP A 129 -11.95 12.25 -3.05
N LEU A 130 -11.33 12.29 -4.23
CA LEU A 130 -11.60 11.34 -5.32
C LEU A 130 -10.48 10.34 -5.59
N HIS A 131 -9.29 10.56 -5.05
CA HIS A 131 -8.10 9.78 -5.43
C HIS A 131 -7.33 9.23 -4.21
N GLU A 132 -7.78 9.47 -2.98
CA GLU A 132 -7.22 8.82 -1.79
C GLU A 132 -7.67 7.35 -1.71
N SER A 133 -6.70 6.45 -1.51
CA SER A 133 -7.00 5.03 -1.27
C SER A 133 -7.32 4.77 0.20
N TYR A 134 -8.42 4.05 0.45
CA TYR A 134 -8.85 3.69 1.80
C TYR A 134 -9.60 2.35 1.86
N LEU A 135 -9.66 1.79 3.06
CA LEU A 135 -10.49 0.64 3.44
C LEU A 135 -11.35 0.99 4.65
N ASP A 136 -12.63 0.62 4.61
CA ASP A 136 -13.51 0.62 5.76
C ASP A 136 -13.74 -0.81 6.24
N ILE A 137 -13.21 -1.14 7.42
CA ILE A 137 -13.12 -2.51 7.93
C ILE A 137 -14.03 -2.69 9.14
N HIS A 138 -14.80 -3.78 9.15
CA HIS A 138 -15.60 -4.14 10.31
C HIS A 138 -14.69 -4.60 11.48
N PRO A 139 -14.72 -3.95 12.65
CA PRO A 139 -13.73 -4.15 13.72
C PRO A 139 -13.73 -5.58 14.28
N THR A 140 -14.90 -6.22 14.38
CA THR A 140 -15.00 -7.59 14.91
C THR A 140 -14.77 -8.67 13.87
N LEU A 141 -15.30 -8.50 12.65
CA LEU A 141 -15.26 -9.53 11.62
C LEU A 141 -13.97 -9.49 10.80
N GLY A 142 -13.26 -8.35 10.76
CA GLY A 142 -12.05 -8.21 9.96
C GLY A 142 -12.28 -7.97 8.48
N ILE A 143 -13.54 -7.90 8.04
CA ILE A 143 -13.92 -7.84 6.63
C ILE A 143 -13.93 -6.38 6.17
N SER A 144 -13.28 -6.10 5.04
CA SER A 144 -13.38 -4.82 4.34
C SER A 144 -14.73 -4.73 3.62
N LEU A 145 -15.56 -3.75 3.99
CA LEU A 145 -16.91 -3.58 3.43
C LEU A 145 -16.99 -2.50 2.36
N ASN A 146 -16.08 -1.53 2.41
CA ASN A 146 -15.94 -0.50 1.40
C ASN A 146 -14.46 -0.24 1.18
N ALA A 147 -14.07 -0.06 -0.08
CA ALA A 147 -12.70 0.16 -0.48
C ALA A 147 -12.68 1.05 -1.71
N TYR A 148 -11.77 2.00 -1.73
CA TYR A 148 -11.41 2.75 -2.93
C TYR A 148 -9.90 2.55 -3.12
N ASN A 149 -9.54 1.91 -4.24
CA ASN A 149 -8.17 1.53 -4.57
C ASN A 149 -7.80 2.04 -5.95
#